data_AF-A0A7S3DAF5-F1
#
_entry.id   AF-A0A7S3DAF5-F1
#
_cell.length_a   1.000
_cell.length_b   1.000
_cell.length_c   1.000
_cell.angle_alpha   90.00
_cell.angle_beta   90.00
_cell.angle_gamma   90.00
#
_symmetry.space_group_name_H-M   'P 1'
#
loop_
_entity.id
_entity.type
_entity.pdbx_description
1 polymer ?
#
loop_
_entity_poly.entity_id
_entity_poly.type
_entity_poly.pdbx_seq_one_letter_code
_entity_poly.pdbx_strand_id
1 'polypeptide(L)'
;MCFQSTFLSTVVLTTSRKGEVSVKSDSVSSIAMVKEVITREAVNRKVQLNLSVDVNNDSIEHVLNLVRDRLTPLFQLSQRKKALDALSEIKMQEEDLSFLDPEYLTTLENATAIEKEYASQEEQ
;
A
#
# COMPACT_ATOMS: atom_id res chain seq x y z
N MET A 1 4.15 -24.06 -5.47
CA MET A 1 2.94 -23.29 -5.13
C MET A 1 3.24 -21.81 -5.28
N CYS A 2 2.28 -21.01 -5.71
CA CYS A 2 2.41 -19.56 -5.93
C CYS A 2 1.31 -18.84 -5.14
N PHE A 3 1.65 -17.81 -4.39
CA PHE A 3 0.74 -17.01 -3.58
C PHE A 3 0.94 -15.54 -3.90
N GLN A 4 -0.15 -14.76 -3.93
CA GLN A 4 -0.12 -13.33 -4.18
C GLN A 4 -0.67 -12.58 -2.96
N SER A 5 0.03 -11.52 -2.55
CA SER A 5 -0.42 -10.59 -1.53
C SER A 5 -1.66 -9.84 -2.02
N THR A 6 -2.71 -9.83 -1.22
CA THR A 6 -3.93 -9.07 -1.50
C THR A 6 -3.73 -7.56 -1.33
N PHE A 7 -2.66 -7.14 -0.64
CA PHE A 7 -2.39 -5.73 -0.35
C PHE A 7 -1.51 -5.07 -1.41
N LEU A 8 -0.26 -5.52 -1.52
CA LEU A 8 0.75 -4.94 -2.44
C LEU A 8 0.89 -5.71 -3.77
N SER A 9 0.11 -6.78 -3.99
CA SER A 9 0.23 -7.65 -5.19
C SER A 9 1.59 -8.35 -5.36
N THR A 10 2.45 -8.31 -4.34
CA THR A 10 3.72 -9.06 -4.28
C THR A 10 3.48 -10.56 -4.29
N VAL A 11 4.45 -11.35 -4.75
CA VAL A 11 4.29 -12.79 -4.98
C VAL A 11 5.29 -13.61 -4.19
N VAL A 12 4.83 -14.72 -3.61
CA VAL A 12 5.67 -15.75 -2.99
C VAL A 12 5.55 -17.05 -3.79
N LEU A 13 6.68 -17.52 -4.30
CA LEU A 13 6.81 -18.79 -5.01
C LEU A 13 7.59 -19.79 -4.14
N THR A 14 6.97 -20.95 -3.89
CA THR A 14 7.57 -22.02 -3.11
C THR A 14 7.73 -23.28 -3.94
N THR A 15 8.94 -23.83 -3.95
CA THR A 15 9.27 -25.11 -4.57
C THR A 15 9.86 -26.03 -3.50
N SER A 16 9.26 -27.20 -3.31
CA SER A 16 9.70 -28.19 -2.34
C SER A 16 10.15 -29.47 -3.03
N ARG A 17 11.29 -30.00 -2.60
CA ARG A 17 11.78 -31.34 -2.93
C ARG A 17 12.11 -32.09 -1.64
N LYS A 18 12.33 -33.40 -1.72
CA LYS A 18 12.65 -34.21 -0.54
C LYS A 18 13.92 -33.64 0.13
N GLY A 19 13.77 -33.12 1.35
CA GLY A 19 14.87 -32.56 2.15
C GLY A 19 15.23 -31.11 1.85
N GLU A 20 14.54 -30.42 0.94
CA GLU A 20 14.88 -29.03 0.60
C GLU A 20 13.67 -28.22 0.14
N VAL A 21 13.65 -26.95 0.53
CA VAL A 21 12.63 -25.99 0.12
C VAL A 21 13.32 -24.73 -0.38
N SER A 22 12.91 -24.26 -1.56
CA SER A 22 13.29 -22.96 -2.11
C SER A 22 12.08 -22.04 -2.08
N VAL A 23 12.25 -20.85 -1.52
CA VAL A 23 11.24 -19.80 -1.46
C VAL A 23 11.80 -18.58 -2.16
N LYS A 24 11.03 -18.04 -3.10
CA LYS A 24 11.35 -16.81 -3.84
C LYS A 24 10.22 -15.82 -3.67
N SER A 25 10.56 -14.55 -3.56
CA SER A 25 9.61 -13.46 -3.41
C SER A 25 10.22 -12.17 -3.90
N ASP A 26 9.39 -11.29 -4.46
CA ASP A 26 9.71 -9.90 -4.79
C ASP A 26 9.68 -8.98 -3.54
N SER A 27 9.21 -9.48 -2.41
CA SER A 27 9.23 -8.81 -1.11
C SER A 27 10.19 -9.48 -0.13
N VAL A 28 11.19 -8.73 0.34
CA VAL A 28 12.14 -9.13 1.40
C VAL A 28 11.41 -9.44 2.70
N SER A 29 10.38 -8.66 3.03
CA SER A 29 9.56 -8.86 4.24
C SER A 29 8.86 -10.23 4.22
N SER A 30 8.35 -10.66 3.06
CA SER A 30 7.75 -11.99 2.92
C SER A 30 8.76 -13.10 3.17
N ILE A 31 9.99 -12.99 2.65
CA ILE A 31 11.06 -13.96 2.93
C ILE A 31 11.42 -13.98 4.41
N ALA A 32 11.50 -12.81 5.05
CA ALA A 32 11.81 -12.70 6.47
C ALA A 32 10.75 -13.40 7.35
N MET A 33 9.45 -13.17 7.07
CA MET A 33 8.35 -13.83 7.77
C MET A 33 8.40 -15.36 7.59
N VAL A 34 8.61 -15.83 6.36
CA VAL A 34 8.72 -17.27 6.07
C VAL A 34 9.91 -17.88 6.82
N LYS A 35 11.07 -17.23 6.79
CA LYS A 35 12.27 -17.66 7.53
C LYS A 35 11.98 -17.77 9.02
N GLU A 36 11.34 -16.77 9.61
CA GLU A 36 11.02 -16.74 11.03
C GLU A 36 10.11 -17.91 11.43
N VAL A 37 9.00 -18.10 10.69
CA VAL A 37 8.04 -19.18 10.96
C VAL A 37 8.70 -20.56 10.82
N ILE A 38 9.46 -20.78 9.74
CA ILE A 38 10.16 -22.05 9.50
C ILE A 38 11.20 -22.34 10.58
N THR A 39 11.99 -21.32 10.95
CA THR A 39 13.04 -21.47 11.97
C THR A 39 12.42 -21.80 13.32
N ARG A 40 11.34 -21.12 13.70
CA ARG A 40 10.61 -21.37 14.94
C ARG A 40 10.04 -22.79 14.99
N GLU A 41 9.40 -23.24 13.91
CA GLU A 41 8.85 -24.60 13.82
C GLU A 41 9.94 -25.67 13.87
N ALA A 42 11.09 -25.44 13.25
CA ALA A 42 12.20 -26.39 13.30
C ALA A 42 12.81 -26.51 14.70
N VAL A 43 12.94 -25.40 15.42
CA VAL A 43 13.37 -25.40 16.83
C VAL A 43 12.37 -26.20 17.68
N ASN A 44 11.06 -25.96 17.53
CA ASN A 44 10.02 -26.68 18.27
C ASN A 44 10.07 -28.20 18.01
N ARG A 45 10.41 -28.60 16.79
CA ARG A 45 10.50 -30.02 16.38
C ARG A 45 11.89 -30.63 16.56
N LYS A 46 12.86 -29.87 17.08
CA LYS A 46 14.27 -30.26 17.20
C LYS A 46 14.87 -30.75 15.87
N VAL A 47 14.46 -30.11 14.77
CA VAL A 47 14.98 -30.38 13.42
C VAL A 47 16.11 -29.41 13.12
N GLN A 48 17.26 -29.92 12.69
CA GLN A 48 18.36 -29.08 12.25
C GLN A 48 18.09 -28.58 10.81
N LEU A 49 18.18 -27.27 10.62
CA LEU A 49 18.04 -26.63 9.30
C LEU A 49 19.35 -25.98 8.87
N ASN A 50 19.61 -26.00 7.58
CA ASN A 50 20.59 -25.13 6.92
C ASN A 50 19.82 -24.12 6.07
N LEU A 51 20.02 -22.84 6.33
CA LEU A 51 19.28 -21.73 5.72
C LEU A 51 20.28 -20.81 5.02
N SER A 52 20.02 -20.51 3.75
CA SER A 52 20.72 -19.48 2.99
C SER A 52 19.69 -18.50 2.41
N VAL A 53 19.98 -17.21 2.49
CA VAL A 53 19.12 -16.14 1.98
C VAL A 53 19.97 -15.25 1.11
N ASP A 54 19.48 -15.01 -0.10
CA ASP A 54 20.05 -14.07 -1.05
C ASP A 54 19.05 -12.94 -1.28
N VAL A 55 19.52 -11.69 -1.25
CA VAL A 55 18.68 -10.50 -1.34
C VAL A 55 19.11 -9.68 -2.55
N ASN A 56 18.17 -9.52 -3.48
CA ASN A 56 18.35 -8.57 -4.58
C ASN A 56 17.93 -7.16 -4.13
N ASN A 57 18.84 -6.18 -4.18
CA ASN A 57 18.53 -4.79 -3.82
C ASN A 57 17.44 -4.17 -4.70
N ASP A 58 17.30 -4.60 -5.96
CA ASP A 58 16.26 -4.09 -6.88
C ASP A 58 14.85 -4.43 -6.39
N SER A 59 14.70 -5.49 -5.58
CA SER A 59 13.42 -5.86 -4.97
C SER A 59 12.94 -4.79 -3.97
N ILE A 60 13.86 -4.06 -3.33
CA ILE A 60 13.51 -2.99 -2.39
C ILE A 60 12.90 -1.82 -3.15
N GLU A 61 13.54 -1.38 -4.23
CA GLU A 61 13.03 -0.32 -5.08
C GLU A 61 11.67 -0.70 -5.68
N HIS A 62 11.53 -1.94 -6.16
CA HIS A 62 10.26 -2.45 -6.67
C HIS A 62 9.12 -2.33 -5.64
N VAL A 63 9.33 -2.80 -4.41
CA VAL A 63 8.30 -2.72 -3.36
C VAL A 63 8.02 -1.27 -2.94
N LEU A 64 9.03 -0.41 -2.88
CA LEU A 64 8.84 1.01 -2.59
C LEU A 64 7.99 1.70 -3.67
N ASN A 65 8.19 1.34 -4.94
CA ASN A 65 7.35 1.84 -6.03
C ASN A 65 5.89 1.38 -5.88
N LEU A 66 5.66 0.09 -5.55
CA LEU A 66 4.30 -0.41 -5.30
C LEU A 66 3.61 0.33 -4.13
N VAL A 67 4.36 0.59 -3.06
CA VAL A 67 3.86 1.36 -1.92
C VAL A 67 3.54 2.81 -2.33
N ARG A 68 4.42 3.44 -3.11
CA ARG A 68 4.18 4.79 -3.64
C ARG A 68 2.91 4.85 -4.49
N ASP A 69 2.73 3.89 -5.40
CA ASP A 69 1.57 3.85 -6.30
C ASP A 69 0.24 3.71 -5.54
N ARG A 70 0.26 3.09 -4.34
CA ARG A 70 -0.88 3.05 -3.43
C ARG A 70 -1.05 4.33 -2.61
N LEU A 71 0.04 4.94 -2.15
CA LEU A 71 0.00 6.12 -1.27
C LEU A 71 -0.28 7.43 -2.01
N THR A 72 0.21 7.59 -3.24
CA THR A 72 0.08 8.86 -3.98
C THR A 72 -1.38 9.26 -4.22
N PRO A 73 -2.29 8.38 -4.67
CA PRO A 73 -3.70 8.72 -4.82
C PRO A 73 -4.36 9.11 -3.49
N LEU A 74 -4.07 8.38 -2.41
CA LEU A 74 -4.60 8.66 -1.07
C LEU A 74 -4.16 10.04 -0.58
N PHE A 75 -2.89 10.37 -0.78
CA PHE A 75 -2.34 11.67 -0.43
C PHE A 75 -2.98 12.81 -1.21
N GLN A 76 -3.15 12.63 -2.53
CA GLN A 76 -3.81 13.62 -3.38
C GLN A 76 -5.28 13.82 -2.99
N LEU A 77 -6.01 12.74 -2.72
CA LEU A 77 -7.40 12.81 -2.27
C LEU A 77 -7.51 13.53 -0.92
N SER A 78 -6.62 13.25 0.03
CA SER A 78 -6.56 13.95 1.32
C SER A 78 -6.32 15.45 1.15
N GLN A 79 -5.42 15.85 0.23
CA GLN A 79 -5.21 17.28 -0.07
C GLN A 79 -6.46 17.93 -0.67
N ARG A 80 -7.12 17.26 -1.63
CA ARG A 80 -8.35 17.77 -2.24
C ARG A 80 -9.47 17.94 -1.22
N LYS A 81 -9.64 16.98 -0.29
CA LYS A 81 -10.63 17.08 0.79
C LYS A 81 -10.33 18.25 1.73
N LYS A 82 -9.07 18.43 2.15
CA LYS A 82 -8.67 19.59 2.97
C LYS A 82 -8.95 20.92 2.27
N ALA A 83 -8.63 21.03 0.98
CA ALA A 83 -8.93 22.23 0.20
C ALA A 83 -10.45 22.45 0.10
N LEU A 84 -11.22 21.39 -0.15
CA LEU A 84 -12.67 21.45 -0.20
C LEU A 84 -13.29 21.91 1.12
N ASP A 85 -12.80 21.43 2.25
CA ASP A 85 -13.29 21.84 3.58
C ASP A 85 -13.08 23.34 3.79
N ALA A 86 -11.87 23.84 3.51
CA ALA A 86 -11.57 25.27 3.60
C ALA A 86 -12.41 26.12 2.63
N LEU A 87 -12.61 25.67 1.39
CA LEU A 87 -13.44 26.38 0.40
C LEU A 87 -14.92 26.38 0.78
N SER A 88 -15.41 25.29 1.38
CA SER A 88 -16.79 25.18 1.84
C SER A 88 -17.06 26.14 3.00
N GLU A 89 -16.10 26.33 3.91
CA GLU A 89 -16.18 27.34 4.96
C GLU A 89 -16.24 28.76 4.39
N ILE A 90 -15.42 29.08 3.38
CA ILE A 90 -15.45 30.39 2.71
C ILE A 90 -16.80 30.64 2.04
N LYS A 91 -17.33 29.66 1.32
CA LYS A 91 -18.66 29.74 0.67
C LYS A 91 -19.81 29.95 1.66
N MET A 92 -19.66 29.49 2.92
CA MET A 92 -20.66 29.76 3.96
C MET A 92 -20.61 31.21 4.48
N GLN A 93 -19.48 31.89 4.36
CA GLN A 93 -19.26 33.24 4.88
C GLN A 93 -19.49 34.32 3.83
N GLU A 94 -19.21 34.04 2.56
CA GLU A 94 -19.25 35.00 1.46
C GLU A 94 -20.33 34.62 0.41
N GLU A 95 -21.15 35.59 -0.01
CA GLU A 95 -22.18 35.37 -1.05
C GLU A 95 -21.60 35.42 -2.47
N ASP A 96 -20.46 36.10 -2.67
CA ASP A 96 -19.78 36.21 -3.95
C ASP A 96 -18.45 35.43 -3.95
N LEU A 97 -18.28 34.53 -4.92
CA LEU A 97 -17.08 33.70 -5.09
C LEU A 97 -16.26 34.09 -6.34
N SER A 98 -16.56 35.24 -6.96
CA SER A 98 -15.88 35.74 -8.16
C SER A 98 -14.37 35.99 -7.98
N PHE A 99 -13.91 36.08 -6.72
CA PHE A 99 -12.50 36.24 -6.37
C PHE A 99 -11.71 34.93 -6.36
N LEU A 100 -12.38 33.76 -6.38
CA LEU A 100 -11.71 32.46 -6.40
C LEU A 100 -11.23 32.11 -7.79
N ASP A 101 -10.04 31.50 -7.87
CA ASP A 101 -9.55 30.94 -9.12
C ASP A 101 -10.51 29.85 -9.65
N PRO A 102 -10.66 29.71 -10.98
CA PRO A 102 -11.56 28.73 -11.59
C PRO A 102 -11.31 27.29 -11.13
N GLU A 103 -10.06 26.93 -10.81
CA GLU A 103 -9.70 25.61 -10.30
C GLU A 103 -10.40 25.28 -8.95
N TYR A 104 -10.55 26.28 -8.07
CA TYR A 104 -11.25 26.10 -6.80
C TYR A 104 -12.76 26.03 -6.95
N LEU A 105 -13.32 26.76 -7.93
CA LEU A 105 -14.73 26.64 -8.29
C LEU A 105 -15.05 25.23 -8.80
N THR A 106 -14.21 24.68 -9.67
CA THR A 106 -14.39 23.28 -10.14
C THR A 106 -14.22 22.26 -9.01
N THR A 107 -13.41 22.56 -7.99
CA THR A 107 -13.27 21.71 -6.80
C THR A 107 -14.56 21.71 -5.95
N LEU A 108 -15.20 22.88 -5.78
CA LEU A 108 -16.49 23.02 -5.11
C LEU A 108 -17.64 22.34 -5.87
N GLU A 109 -17.61 22.37 -7.20
CA GLU A 109 -18.59 21.65 -8.03
C GLU A 109 -18.47 20.13 -7.89
N ASN A 110 -17.25 19.62 -7.73
CA ASN A 110 -16.96 18.20 -7.54
C ASN A 110 -17.01 17.74 -6.07
N ALA A 111 -17.47 18.59 -5.14
CA ALA A 111 -17.46 18.35 -3.70
C ALA A 111 -18.07 17.00 -3.30
N THR A 112 -19.27 16.70 -3.81
CA THR A 112 -20.01 15.47 -3.48
C THR A 112 -19.30 14.19 -3.95
N ALA A 113 -18.57 14.27 -5.06
CA ALA A 113 -17.77 13.16 -5.56
C ALA A 113 -16.52 12.94 -4.69
N ILE A 114 -15.82 14.01 -4.32
CA ILE A 114 -14.63 13.96 -3.46
C ILE A 114 -14.98 13.40 -2.08
N GLU A 115 -16.10 13.82 -1.48
CA GLU A 115 -16.55 13.31 -0.18
C GLU A 115 -16.92 11.83 -0.21
N LYS A 116 -17.60 11.41 -1.28
CA LYS A 116 -17.96 9.99 -1.46
C LYS A 116 -16.72 9.12 -1.66
N GLU A 117 -15.76 9.59 -2.47
CA GLU A 117 -14.50 8.88 -2.70
C GLU A 117 -13.69 8.78 -1.40
N TYR A 118 -13.59 9.88 -0.64
CA TYR A 118 -12.90 9.91 0.65
C TYR A 118 -13.52 8.96 1.68
N ALA A 119 -14.85 8.96 1.81
CA ALA A 119 -15.56 8.04 2.73
C ALA A 119 -15.32 6.57 2.37
N SER A 120 -15.29 6.22 1.08
CA SER A 120 -15.03 4.83 0.64
C SER A 120 -13.60 4.35 0.91
N GLN A 121 -12.65 5.26 1.12
CA GLN A 121 -11.25 4.95 1.45
C GLN A 121 -11.04 4.75 2.96
N GLU A 122 -11.91 5.28 3.82
CA GLU A 122 -11.85 5.04 5.27
C GLU A 122 -12.39 3.65 5.68
N GLU A 123 -13.15 2.99 4.80
CA GLU A 123 -13.76 1.68 5.03
C GLU A 123 -12.89 0.48 4.60
N GLN A 124 -11.71 0.70 3.99
CA GLN A 124 -10.77 -0.34 3.54
C GLN A 124 -9.54 -0.46 4.45
#